data_AF-K6B6K6-F1
#
_entry.id   AF-K6B6K6-F1
#
_cell.length_a   1.000
_cell.length_b   1.000
_cell.length_c   1.000
_cell.angle_alpha   90.00
_cell.angle_beta   90.00
_cell.angle_gamma   90.00
#
_symmetry.space_group_name_H-M   'P 1'
#
loop_
_entity.id
_entity.type
_entity.pdbx_description
1 polymer ?
#
loop_
_entity_poly.entity_id
_entity_poly.type
_entity_poly.pdbx_seq_one_letter_code
_entity_poly.pdbx_strand_id
1 'polypeptide(L)'
;MLVFNTINGEDLQLKIEDVPVDWVITTDRKYFQQATIVVFHLPTLHYELENDLDKLEGQTWVSWHLESEKDDPGINDPEISELFDLSISDPQDSERKQHPLLSLCLNYVNNG
;
A
#
# COMPACT_ATOMS: atom_id res chain seq x y z
N MET A 1 0.35 4.17 -15.68
CA MET A 1 0.84 3.42 -14.51
C MET A 1 -0.33 2.86 -13.71
N LEU A 2 -0.27 1.62 -13.23
CA LEU A 2 -1.39 0.98 -12.53
C LEU A 2 -1.00 0.66 -11.08
N VAL A 3 -1.77 1.21 -10.13
CA VAL A 3 -1.60 0.96 -8.70
C VAL A 3 -2.75 0.09 -8.22
N PHE A 4 -2.41 -1.11 -7.76
CA PHE A 4 -3.37 -1.97 -7.07
C PHE A 4 -3.28 -1.71 -5.57
N ASN A 5 -4.40 -1.43 -4.94
CA ASN A 5 -4.44 -1.04 -3.54
C ASN A 5 -5.37 -1.96 -2.75
N THR A 6 -4.85 -2.54 -1.69
CA THR A 6 -5.60 -3.36 -0.75
C THR A 6 -5.97 -2.47 0.44
N ILE A 7 -7.08 -1.76 0.30
CA ILE A 7 -7.60 -0.92 1.38
C ILE A 7 -8.63 -1.68 2.19
N ASN A 8 -8.53 -1.44 3.51
CA ASN A 8 -9.43 -1.81 4.60
C ASN A 8 -10.85 -1.20 4.47
N GLY A 9 -11.47 -1.30 3.30
CA GLY A 9 -12.84 -0.82 3.05
C GLY A 9 -13.07 0.71 3.19
N GLU A 10 -12.05 1.50 3.51
CA GLU A 10 -12.17 2.96 3.62
C GLU A 10 -12.23 3.62 2.23
N ASP A 11 -13.00 4.70 2.11
CA ASP A 11 -12.96 5.51 0.90
C ASP A 11 -11.58 6.17 0.82
N LEU A 12 -10.90 5.98 -0.31
CA LEU A 12 -9.58 6.54 -0.58
C LEU A 12 -9.52 8.06 -0.41
N GLN A 13 -10.67 8.75 -0.48
CA GLN A 13 -10.82 10.21 -0.44
C GLN A 13 -9.79 10.93 -1.33
N LEU A 14 -9.34 10.26 -2.39
CA LEU A 14 -8.44 10.80 -3.39
C LEU A 14 -9.22 11.77 -4.24
N LYS A 15 -8.73 12.99 -4.36
CA LYS A 15 -9.26 13.89 -5.37
C LYS A 15 -8.56 13.59 -6.69
N ILE A 16 -9.35 13.53 -7.76
CA ILE A 16 -8.82 13.31 -9.12
C ILE A 16 -7.76 14.36 -9.49
N GLU A 17 -7.85 15.57 -8.95
CA GLU A 17 -6.86 16.64 -9.16
C GLU A 17 -5.46 16.32 -8.61
N ASP A 18 -5.37 15.41 -7.62
CA ASP A 18 -4.09 15.02 -7.00
C ASP A 18 -3.46 13.81 -7.72
N VAL A 19 -4.20 13.09 -8.57
CA VAL A 19 -3.72 11.88 -9.25
C VAL A 19 -3.12 12.25 -10.62
N PRO A 20 -1.90 11.78 -10.95
CA PRO A 20 -1.32 12.01 -12.28
C PRO A 20 -2.21 11.44 -13.40
N VAL A 21 -2.26 12.14 -14.54
CA VAL A 21 -3.19 11.83 -15.65
C VAL A 21 -3.00 10.43 -16.23
N ASP A 22 -1.79 9.88 -16.14
CA ASP A 22 -1.45 8.55 -16.65
C ASP A 22 -1.60 7.44 -15.59
N TRP A 23 -2.04 7.76 -14.38
CA TRP A 23 -2.23 6.79 -13.30
C TRP A 23 -3.64 6.22 -13.28
N VAL A 24 -3.72 4.93 -13.01
CA VAL A 24 -4.95 4.21 -12.74
C VAL A 24 -4.79 3.59 -11.36
N ILE A 25 -5.62 4.01 -10.41
CA ILE A 25 -5.67 3.43 -9.07
C ILE A 25 -6.89 2.52 -9.03
N THR A 26 -6.69 1.28 -8.62
CA THR A 26 -7.75 0.28 -8.60
C THR A 26 -7.63 -0.64 -7.40
N THR A 27 -8.77 -1.12 -6.91
CA THR A 27 -8.88 -2.17 -5.90
C THR A 27 -9.36 -3.49 -6.53
N ASP A 28 -9.50 -3.52 -7.87
CA ASP A 28 -9.93 -4.71 -8.60
C ASP A 28 -8.74 -5.66 -8.82
N ARG A 29 -8.81 -6.82 -8.14
CA ARG A 29 -7.76 -7.86 -8.12
C ARG A 29 -7.40 -8.38 -9.51
N LYS A 30 -8.29 -8.28 -10.51
CA LYS A 30 -7.97 -8.72 -11.88
C LYS A 30 -6.79 -7.94 -12.48
N TYR A 31 -6.51 -6.75 -11.94
CA TYR A 31 -5.40 -5.91 -12.34
C TYR A 31 -4.14 -6.11 -11.51
N PHE A 32 -4.15 -6.97 -10.48
CA PHE A 32 -2.97 -7.25 -9.66
C PHE A 32 -1.74 -7.57 -10.51
N GLN A 33 -1.88 -8.49 -11.48
CA GLN A 33 -0.77 -8.92 -12.34
C GLN A 33 -0.32 -7.84 -13.34
N GLN A 34 -1.12 -6.79 -13.55
CA GLN A 34 -0.80 -5.67 -14.44
C GLN A 34 -0.31 -4.44 -13.65
N ALA A 35 -0.40 -4.49 -12.32
CA ALA A 35 -0.05 -3.39 -11.47
C ALA A 35 1.46 -3.25 -11.37
N THR A 36 1.95 -2.04 -11.58
CA THR A 36 3.36 -1.70 -11.41
C THR A 36 3.68 -1.50 -9.93
N ILE A 37 2.72 -0.96 -9.17
CA ILE A 37 2.79 -0.88 -7.71
C ILE A 37 1.61 -1.62 -7.10
N VAL A 38 1.89 -2.40 -6.07
CA VAL A 38 0.89 -2.98 -5.19
C VAL A 38 1.06 -2.44 -3.78
N VAL A 39 0.01 -1.85 -3.24
CA VAL A 39 -0.06 -1.30 -1.88
C VAL A 39 -0.86 -2.25 -1.01
N PHE A 40 -0.24 -2.76 0.05
CA PHE A 40 -0.81 -3.72 0.98
C PHE A 40 -0.97 -3.11 2.36
N HIS A 41 -2.18 -3.18 2.90
CA HIS A 41 -2.42 -2.86 4.30
C HIS A 41 -1.98 -4.04 5.18
N LEU A 42 -0.89 -3.88 5.94
CA LEU A 42 -0.31 -4.98 6.74
C LEU A 42 -1.31 -5.61 7.73
N PRO A 43 -2.07 -4.82 8.51
CA PRO A 43 -2.98 -5.39 9.49
C PRO A 43 -4.09 -6.24 8.88
N THR A 44 -4.48 -5.95 7.63
CA THR A 44 -5.49 -6.74 6.92
C THR A 44 -4.91 -7.73 5.93
N LEU A 45 -3.59 -7.78 5.77
CA LEU A 45 -2.89 -8.63 4.79
C LEU A 45 -3.34 -10.09 4.86
N HIS A 46 -3.37 -10.65 6.06
CA HIS A 46 -3.71 -12.06 6.31
C HIS A 46 -5.19 -12.37 5.99
N TYR A 47 -6.06 -11.37 6.05
CA TYR A 47 -7.50 -11.53 5.75
C TYR A 47 -7.79 -11.30 4.27
N GLU A 48 -7.00 -10.48 3.60
CA GLU A 48 -7.20 -10.13 2.21
C GLU A 48 -6.55 -11.14 1.26
N LEU A 49 -5.48 -11.81 1.69
CA LEU A 49 -4.76 -12.79 0.88
C LEU A 49 -5.27 -14.22 1.13
N GLU A 50 -6.14 -14.70 0.25
CA GLU A 50 -6.64 -16.08 0.28
C GLU A 50 -5.72 -17.08 -0.42
N ASN A 51 -4.74 -16.61 -1.20
CA ASN A 51 -3.83 -17.44 -1.99
C ASN A 51 -2.39 -16.92 -1.88
N ASP A 52 -1.42 -17.80 -2.11
CA ASP A 52 -0.02 -17.42 -2.30
C ASP A 52 0.08 -16.40 -3.45
N LEU A 53 0.66 -15.25 -3.14
CA LEU A 53 0.94 -14.21 -4.13
C LEU A 53 2.39 -14.27 -4.55
N ASP A 54 2.61 -14.40 -5.86
CA ASP A 54 3.93 -14.23 -6.45
C ASP A 54 4.14 -12.79 -6.88
N LYS A 55 5.22 -12.18 -6.39
CA LYS A 55 5.66 -10.86 -6.85
C LYS A 55 6.26 -10.96 -8.24
N LEU A 56 5.68 -10.23 -9.19
CA LEU A 56 6.12 -10.25 -10.59
C LEU A 56 7.34 -9.34 -10.81
N GLU A 57 8.15 -9.68 -11.81
CA GLU A 57 9.29 -8.83 -12.22
C GLU A 57 8.79 -7.44 -12.66
N GLY A 58 9.39 -6.38 -12.10
CA GLY A 58 8.98 -5.00 -12.33
C GLY A 58 7.81 -4.51 -11.47
N GLN A 59 7.29 -5.35 -10.57
CA GLN A 59 6.27 -4.97 -9.59
C GLN A 59 6.91 -4.55 -8.26
N THR A 60 6.49 -3.39 -7.74
CA THR A 60 6.89 -2.91 -6.42
C THR A 60 5.80 -3.18 -5.40
N TRP A 61 6.15 -3.84 -4.30
CA TRP A 61 5.25 -4.12 -3.19
C TRP A 61 5.51 -3.13 -2.06
N VAL A 62 4.46 -2.42 -1.66
CA VAL A 62 4.49 -1.39 -0.63
C VAL A 62 3.61 -1.86 0.52
N SER A 63 4.18 -1.97 1.71
CA SER A 63 3.43 -2.18 2.93
C SER A 63 3.03 -0.86 3.56
N TRP A 64 1.82 -0.79 4.13
CA TRP A 64 1.40 0.33 4.96
C TRP A 64 0.58 -0.08 6.17
N HIS A 65 0.64 0.73 7.22
CA HIS A 65 -0.13 0.61 8.44
C HIS A 65 -0.18 1.95 9.18
N LEU A 66 -1.30 2.22 9.87
CA LEU A 66 -1.45 3.35 10.80
C LEU A 66 -1.39 2.89 12.26
N GLU A 67 -1.67 1.61 12.46
CA GLU A 67 -1.72 0.90 13.71
C GLU A 67 -0.35 0.84 14.36
N SER A 68 -0.33 0.90 15.69
CA SER A 68 0.91 0.71 16.42
C SER A 68 1.24 -0.77 16.52
N GLU A 69 2.51 -1.10 16.76
CA GLU A 69 2.94 -2.47 17.11
C GLU A 69 2.13 -3.07 18.28
N LYS A 70 1.59 -2.23 19.16
CA LYS A 70 0.73 -2.68 20.27
C LYS A 70 -0.64 -3.17 19.78
N ASP A 71 -1.11 -2.62 18.67
CA ASP A 71 -2.41 -2.95 18.07
C ASP A 71 -2.29 -4.19 17.17
N ASP A 72 -1.15 -4.35 16.48
CA ASP A 72 -0.83 -5.54 15.71
C ASP A 72 0.69 -5.88 15.77
N PRO A 73 1.07 -6.93 16.52
CA PRO A 73 2.47 -7.37 16.60
C PRO A 73 3.06 -7.81 15.27
N GLY A 74 2.23 -8.23 14.30
CA GLY A 74 2.67 -8.69 12.99
C GLY A 74 3.23 -7.58 12.10
N ILE A 75 2.99 -6.31 12.45
CA ILE A 75 3.49 -5.15 11.72
C ILE A 75 5.02 -5.09 11.66
N ASN A 76 5.69 -5.58 12.70
CA ASN A 76 7.16 -5.61 12.80
C ASN A 76 7.74 -7.01 12.57
N ASP A 77 6.94 -7.96 12.06
CA ASP A 77 7.44 -9.29 11.77
C ASP A 77 8.48 -9.21 10.63
N PRO A 78 9.74 -9.63 10.89
CA PRO A 78 10.78 -9.58 9.87
C PRO A 78 10.43 -10.43 8.65
N GLU A 79 9.80 -11.59 8.82
CA GLU A 79 9.43 -12.49 7.72
C GLU A 79 8.41 -11.82 6.78
N ILE A 80 7.52 -11.01 7.34
CA ILE A 80 6.54 -10.24 6.58
C ILE A 80 7.20 -9.01 5.95
N SER A 81 8.03 -8.29 6.69
CA SER A 81 8.70 -7.07 6.21
C SER A 81 9.60 -7.32 4.99
N GLU A 82 10.23 -8.49 4.92
CA GLU A 82 11.13 -8.89 3.82
C GLU A 82 10.40 -9.08 2.48
N LEU A 83 9.06 -9.21 2.48
CA LEU A 83 8.26 -9.36 1.26
C LEU A 83 8.09 -8.04 0.50
N PHE A 84 8.23 -6.91 1.20
CA PHE A 84 7.92 -5.58 0.67
C PHE A 84 9.19 -4.81 0.32
N ASP A 85 9.14 -4.07 -0.79
CA ASP A 85 10.25 -3.18 -1.17
C ASP A 85 10.27 -1.91 -0.32
N LEU A 86 9.08 -1.47 0.11
CA LEU A 86 8.87 -0.24 0.82
C LEU A 86 7.89 -0.48 1.97
N SER A 87 8.14 0.21 3.08
CA SER A 87 7.23 0.24 4.21
C SER A 87 6.93 1.68 4.60
N ILE A 88 5.64 1.98 4.72
CA ILE A 88 5.14 3.29 5.11
C ILE A 88 4.36 3.12 6.41
N SER A 89 4.91 3.66 7.49
CA SER A 89 4.27 3.68 8.80
C SER A 89 3.99 5.11 9.23
N ASP A 90 2.94 5.27 10.03
CA ASP A 90 2.65 6.54 10.66
C ASP A 90 3.43 6.72 12.00
N PRO A 91 4.37 7.67 12.15
CA PRO A 91 4.88 8.08 13.45
C PRO A 91 3.75 8.62 14.32
N GLN A 92 3.39 7.78 15.30
CA GLN A 92 2.42 7.92 16.39
C GLN A 92 2.46 9.23 17.22
N ASP A 93 3.27 10.23 16.86
CA ASP A 93 3.52 11.43 17.69
C ASP A 93 3.58 12.75 16.89
N SER A 94 2.84 12.86 15.79
CA SER A 94 2.75 14.13 15.05
C SER A 94 1.39 14.39 14.43
N GLU A 95 0.36 14.72 15.22
CA GLU A 95 -0.90 15.38 14.78
C GLU A 95 -1.41 15.09 13.34
N ARG A 96 -1.47 13.82 12.89
CA ARG A 96 -1.57 13.52 11.45
C ARG A 96 -2.99 13.42 10.89
N LYS A 97 -3.21 14.10 9.75
CA LYS A 97 -3.87 13.52 8.57
C LYS A 97 -2.76 12.97 7.65
N GLN A 98 -2.68 11.66 7.42
CA GLN A 98 -1.98 11.14 6.25
C GLN A 98 -2.71 9.93 5.65
N HIS A 99 -3.35 10.16 4.50
CA HIS A 99 -3.57 9.19 3.41
C HIS A 99 -4.28 9.88 2.21
N PRO A 100 -3.56 10.42 1.21
CA PRO A 100 -4.09 10.47 -0.17
C PRO A 100 -3.26 9.52 -1.05
N LEU A 101 -3.61 8.22 -0.93
CA LEU A 101 -2.84 7.01 -1.29
C LEU A 101 -1.36 7.10 -0.92
N LEU A 102 -1.16 7.26 0.40
CA LEU A 102 0.05 7.66 1.13
C LEU A 102 0.93 8.67 0.39
N SER A 103 0.24 9.75 0.00
CA SER A 103 0.69 10.88 -0.82
C SER A 103 1.33 10.43 -2.15
N LEU A 104 0.54 9.60 -2.84
CA LEU A 104 0.74 8.87 -4.10
C LEU A 104 1.97 7.96 -4.16
N CYS A 105 2.05 7.09 -3.15
CA CYS A 105 3.15 6.20 -2.84
C CYS A 105 4.46 6.97 -2.55
N LEU A 106 4.26 8.12 -1.89
CA LEU A 106 5.19 9.19 -1.56
C LEU A 106 5.87 9.83 -2.79
N ASN A 107 5.07 10.21 -3.78
CA ASN A 107 5.47 10.79 -5.08
C ASN A 107 6.31 9.84 -5.94
N TYR A 108 5.76 8.65 -6.12
CA TYR A 108 6.30 7.52 -6.88
C TYR A 108 7.70 7.08 -6.46
N VAL A 109 7.91 7.05 -5.14
CA VAL A 109 9.22 6.77 -4.53
C VAL A 109 10.24 7.88 -4.90
N ASN A 110 9.76 9.12 -5.01
CA ASN A 110 10.52 10.37 -5.17
C ASN A 110 11.30 10.55 -6.50
N ASN A 111 10.72 10.10 -7.63
CA ASN A 111 11.05 10.42 -9.05
C ASN A 111 12.02 9.49 -9.82
N GLY A 112 11.97 8.18 -9.58
CA GLY A 112 12.60 7.16 -10.44
C GLY A 112 11.79 6.85 -11.70
#